data_AF-A0A2I0SN00-F1
#
_entry.id   AF-A0A2I0SN00-F1
#
_cell.length_a   1.000
_cell.length_b   1.000
_cell.length_c   1.000
_cell.angle_alpha   90.00
_cell.angle_beta   90.00
_cell.angle_gamma   90.00
#
_symmetry.space_group_name_H-M   'P 1'
#
loop_
_entity.id
_entity.type
_entity.pdbx_description
1 polymer ?
#
loop_
_entity_poly.entity_id
_entity_poly.type
_entity_poly.pdbx_seq_one_letter_code
_entity_poly.pdbx_strand_id
1 'polypeptide(L)'
;MVVVVGYAQAWDLEARMPWRPLSVAEAGERDAAGLPYVVVYRAAGREAPLEVRLVSWRDHYVGLWVYDAQGRRTCHLDMRLLDDPARLLRRYTAGWTYTGQEMAEFDGACPRITVELFPDGKGRRTEEPQGKGGGSHVTVPRVRDEERWMNRPAFGAWPLLSAQVHGLTEPPVFEITEGGAAADDASGSAPVTCWRPPRPARPGPIGELFRPGLRVTDGYHPEMTVVEPRRIAGTLRVPSGLLAVSGPDVYRGDGPHITVPVPPGEYVLEEALARHTYHCEWEGSEVTRTDTMAVRVLVSESPAATWEMGRRPDDDPRLLREDGIFGFDTDGATGCFADAGAWEPLLGLFERGLIQGDPDLDPDVYEDISDSMYLLRTRDRATGGELAAFATTGDGTYPVRVGRSEAGEVVGVVVLVEGMPELLPESTAAGA
;
A
#
# COMPACT_ATOMS: atom_id res chain seq x y z
N MET A 1 5.49 -1.35 -40.34
CA MET A 1 4.80 -2.49 -39.68
C MET A 1 3.34 -2.14 -39.46
N VAL A 2 2.40 -3.05 -39.71
CA VAL A 2 0.97 -2.85 -39.42
C VAL A 2 0.67 -3.31 -37.99
N VAL A 3 0.05 -2.42 -37.22
CA VAL A 3 -0.40 -2.67 -35.84
C VAL A 3 -1.91 -2.60 -35.79
N VAL A 4 -2.52 -3.72 -35.48
CA VAL A 4 -3.95 -3.84 -35.27
C VAL A 4 -4.30 -3.35 -33.87
N VAL A 5 -5.27 -2.43 -33.78
CA VAL A 5 -5.77 -1.83 -32.55
C VAL A 5 -7.19 -2.31 -32.29
N GLY A 6 -7.42 -2.94 -31.13
CA GLY A 6 -8.74 -3.35 -30.67
C GLY A 6 -9.09 -2.73 -29.32
N TYR A 7 -10.38 -2.60 -29.05
CA TYR A 7 -10.91 -2.09 -27.78
C TYR A 7 -11.73 -3.16 -27.07
N ALA A 8 -11.74 -3.12 -25.74
CA ALA A 8 -12.52 -4.05 -24.92
C ALA A 8 -12.95 -3.41 -23.60
N GLN A 9 -13.96 -4.00 -22.95
CA GLN A 9 -14.44 -3.53 -21.65
C GLN A 9 -13.43 -3.83 -20.53
N ALA A 10 -12.76 -4.98 -20.59
CA ALA A 10 -11.70 -5.36 -19.65
C ALA A 10 -10.64 -6.25 -20.32
N TRP A 11 -9.58 -6.55 -19.57
CA TRP A 11 -8.49 -7.44 -20.00
C TRP A 11 -8.33 -8.55 -18.98
N ASP A 12 -8.43 -9.80 -19.42
CA ASP A 12 -8.11 -10.94 -18.58
C ASP A 12 -6.59 -11.07 -18.46
N LEU A 13 -6.07 -10.88 -17.24
CA LEU A 13 -4.62 -10.89 -16.99
C LEU A 13 -4.00 -12.28 -17.08
N GLU A 14 -4.79 -13.34 -16.84
CA GLU A 14 -4.34 -14.73 -16.89
C GLU A 14 -4.48 -15.30 -18.29
N ALA A 15 -5.67 -15.18 -18.89
CA ALA A 15 -5.93 -15.65 -20.25
C ALA A 15 -5.24 -14.78 -21.31
N ARG A 16 -4.86 -13.54 -20.96
CA ARG A 16 -4.24 -12.55 -21.86
C ARG A 16 -5.14 -12.27 -23.07
N MET A 17 -6.42 -12.09 -22.80
CA MET A 17 -7.46 -11.89 -23.81
C MET A 17 -8.36 -10.70 -23.48
N PRO A 18 -8.88 -10.00 -24.51
CA PRO A 18 -9.88 -8.97 -24.31
C PRO A 18 -11.19 -9.61 -23.82
N TRP A 19 -11.76 -9.04 -22.76
CA TRP A 19 -13.09 -9.42 -22.28
C TRP A 19 -14.10 -8.38 -22.78
N ARG A 20 -15.11 -8.86 -23.52
CA ARG A 20 -16.11 -8.06 -24.24
C ARG A 20 -15.47 -7.00 -25.14
N PRO A 21 -15.04 -7.38 -26.36
CA PRO A 21 -14.60 -6.44 -27.37
C PRO A 21 -15.64 -5.32 -27.58
N LEU A 22 -15.15 -4.11 -27.80
CA LEU A 22 -15.96 -2.91 -28.02
C LEU A 22 -15.74 -2.39 -29.43
N SER A 23 -16.77 -1.78 -30.00
CA SER A 23 -16.59 -0.87 -31.13
C SER A 23 -15.80 0.38 -30.71
N VAL A 24 -15.25 1.10 -31.69
CA VAL A 24 -14.53 2.36 -31.42
C VAL A 24 -15.46 3.42 -30.82
N ALA A 25 -16.72 3.46 -31.26
CA ALA A 25 -17.71 4.40 -30.75
C ALA A 25 -18.01 4.15 -29.26
N GLU A 26 -18.29 2.90 -28.88
CA GLU A 26 -18.53 2.53 -27.48
C GLU A 26 -17.30 2.81 -26.60
N ALA A 27 -16.09 2.47 -27.09
CA ALA A 27 -14.87 2.78 -26.37
C ALA A 27 -14.66 4.30 -26.20
N GLY A 28 -15.00 5.11 -27.21
CA GLY A 28 -14.94 6.57 -27.15
C GLY A 28 -15.96 7.16 -26.18
N GLU A 29 -17.18 6.63 -26.13
CA GLU A 29 -18.20 7.02 -25.15
C GLU A 29 -17.75 6.70 -23.71
N ARG A 30 -17.13 5.53 -23.50
CA ARG A 30 -16.56 5.16 -22.20
C ARG A 30 -15.40 6.05 -21.80
N ASP A 31 -14.51 6.37 -22.72
CA ASP A 31 -13.41 7.32 -22.51
C ASP A 31 -13.94 8.69 -22.07
N ALA A 32 -14.92 9.24 -22.79
CA ALA A 32 -15.55 10.51 -22.46
C ALA A 32 -16.27 10.48 -21.10
N ALA A 33 -16.91 9.36 -20.75
CA ALA A 33 -17.53 9.14 -19.44
C ALA A 33 -16.53 8.81 -18.32
N GLY A 34 -15.24 8.65 -18.65
CA GLY A 34 -14.18 8.27 -17.72
C GLY A 34 -14.27 6.83 -17.20
N LEU A 35 -15.07 5.98 -17.84
CA LEU A 35 -15.28 4.59 -17.44
C LEU A 35 -14.10 3.69 -17.86
N PRO A 36 -13.88 2.57 -17.16
CA PRO A 36 -12.81 1.64 -17.52
C PRO A 36 -12.94 1.08 -18.93
N TYR A 37 -11.85 1.04 -19.69
CA TYR A 37 -11.76 0.33 -20.97
C TYR A 37 -10.31 -0.06 -21.26
N VAL A 38 -10.13 -0.92 -22.27
CA VAL A 38 -8.83 -1.47 -22.64
C VAL A 38 -8.54 -1.20 -24.10
N VAL A 39 -7.26 -0.92 -24.41
CA VAL A 39 -6.75 -0.83 -25.78
C VAL A 39 -5.69 -1.89 -25.98
N VAL A 40 -5.83 -2.71 -27.03
CA VAL A 40 -4.93 -3.82 -27.33
C VAL A 40 -4.23 -3.55 -28.65
N TYR A 41 -2.89 -3.54 -28.64
CA TYR A 41 -2.06 -3.37 -29.82
C TYR A 41 -1.44 -4.70 -30.20
N ARG A 42 -1.64 -5.14 -31.45
CA ARG A 42 -1.10 -6.41 -31.97
C ARG A 42 -0.38 -6.17 -33.29
N ALA A 43 0.80 -6.77 -33.47
CA ALA A 43 1.38 -6.84 -34.81
C ALA A 43 0.55 -7.78 -35.69
N ALA A 44 0.36 -7.44 -36.96
CA ALA A 44 -0.30 -8.35 -37.90
C ALA A 44 0.40 -9.73 -37.92
N GLY A 45 -0.37 -10.81 -37.75
CA GLY A 45 0.14 -12.18 -37.69
C GLY A 45 0.72 -12.64 -36.35
N ARG A 46 0.65 -11.81 -35.29
CA ARG A 46 1.13 -12.16 -33.94
C ARG A 46 -0.03 -12.45 -32.99
N GLU A 47 0.00 -13.62 -32.33
CA GLU A 47 -1.00 -14.03 -31.34
C GLU A 47 -0.86 -13.35 -29.98
N ALA A 48 0.35 -12.95 -29.56
CA ALA A 48 0.53 -12.15 -28.36
C ALA A 48 0.39 -10.64 -28.67
N PRO A 49 -0.21 -9.83 -27.77
CA PRO A 49 -0.18 -8.38 -27.94
C PRO A 49 1.26 -7.87 -27.95
N LEU A 50 1.48 -6.71 -28.55
CA LEU A 50 2.66 -5.88 -28.32
C LEU A 50 2.50 -5.15 -26.98
N GLU A 51 1.34 -4.53 -26.82
CA GLU A 51 1.02 -3.64 -25.72
C GLU A 51 -0.47 -3.73 -25.38
N VAL A 52 -0.79 -3.67 -24.10
CA VAL A 52 -2.16 -3.54 -23.61
C VAL A 52 -2.22 -2.33 -22.69
N ARG A 53 -3.20 -1.45 -22.91
CA ARG A 53 -3.47 -0.31 -22.03
C ARG A 53 -4.77 -0.47 -21.29
N LEU A 54 -4.76 -0.04 -20.05
CA LEU A 54 -5.80 -0.23 -19.06
C LEU A 54 -6.20 1.17 -18.56
N VAL A 55 -7.27 1.74 -19.10
CA VAL A 55 -7.62 3.15 -18.89
C VAL A 55 -8.83 3.24 -17.97
N SER A 56 -8.76 4.07 -16.93
CA SER A 56 -9.93 4.52 -16.17
C SER A 56 -9.69 5.95 -15.68
N TRP A 57 -10.27 6.94 -16.36
CA TRP A 57 -10.08 8.35 -15.97
C TRP A 57 -10.79 8.68 -14.66
N ARG A 58 -11.93 8.06 -14.37
CA ARG A 58 -12.64 8.22 -13.10
C ARG A 58 -11.81 7.74 -11.91
N ASP A 59 -10.96 6.73 -12.11
CA ASP A 59 -10.05 6.23 -11.08
C ASP A 59 -8.63 6.81 -11.22
N HIS A 60 -8.46 7.88 -12.01
CA HIS A 60 -7.19 8.60 -12.19
C HIS A 60 -6.03 7.73 -12.70
N TYR A 61 -6.32 6.68 -13.47
CA TYR A 61 -5.36 5.62 -13.75
C TYR A 61 -5.24 5.28 -15.25
N VAL A 62 -3.99 5.09 -15.67
CA VAL A 62 -3.65 4.41 -16.93
C VAL A 62 -2.54 3.40 -16.67
N GLY A 63 -2.84 2.13 -16.87
CA GLY A 63 -1.89 1.02 -16.82
C GLY A 63 -1.45 0.63 -18.23
N LEU A 64 -0.24 0.10 -18.34
CA LEU A 64 0.31 -0.40 -19.59
C LEU A 64 1.15 -1.65 -19.33
N TRP A 65 0.91 -2.68 -20.14
CA TRP A 65 1.69 -3.90 -20.18
C TRP A 65 2.32 -4.08 -21.55
N VAL A 66 3.63 -4.32 -21.59
CA VAL A 66 4.37 -4.72 -22.81
C VAL A 66 4.65 -6.21 -22.77
N TYR A 67 4.52 -6.86 -23.91
CA TYR A 67 4.62 -8.31 -24.04
C TYR A 67 5.72 -8.72 -25.02
N ASP A 68 6.51 -9.74 -24.68
CA ASP A 68 7.47 -10.34 -25.60
C ASP A 68 6.82 -11.31 -26.59
N ALA A 69 7.61 -11.84 -27.52
CA ALA A 69 7.14 -12.76 -28.56
C ALA A 69 6.51 -14.06 -28.02
N GLN A 70 6.83 -14.45 -26.79
CA GLN A 70 6.24 -15.61 -26.09
C GLN A 70 4.96 -15.24 -25.32
N GLY A 71 4.58 -13.96 -25.34
CA GLY A 71 3.42 -13.45 -24.60
C GLY A 71 3.69 -13.23 -23.11
N ARG A 72 4.95 -13.16 -22.67
CA ARG A 72 5.31 -12.80 -21.29
C ARG A 72 5.35 -11.29 -21.14
N ARG A 73 4.86 -10.76 -20.02
CA ARG A 73 4.96 -9.34 -19.66
C ARG A 73 6.39 -8.98 -19.32
N THR A 74 6.95 -8.03 -20.06
CA THR A 74 8.32 -7.54 -19.89
C THR A 74 8.38 -6.15 -19.29
N CYS A 75 7.29 -5.38 -19.36
CA CYS A 75 7.21 -4.05 -18.76
C CYS A 75 5.79 -3.77 -18.24
N HIS A 76 5.73 -3.15 -17.06
CA HIS A 76 4.55 -2.54 -16.47
C HIS A 76 4.81 -1.04 -16.33
N LEU A 77 3.87 -0.22 -16.80
CA LEU A 77 3.87 1.20 -16.52
C LEU A 77 2.52 1.59 -15.91
N ASP A 78 2.58 2.21 -14.74
CA ASP A 78 1.46 2.77 -13.99
C ASP A 78 1.56 4.29 -14.09
N MET A 79 0.52 4.91 -14.65
CA MET A 79 0.40 6.34 -14.82
C MET A 79 -0.81 6.91 -14.10
N ARG A 80 -0.65 8.10 -13.51
CA ARG A 80 -1.68 8.78 -12.72
C ARG A 80 -2.07 10.13 -13.30
N LEU A 81 -3.38 10.35 -13.39
CA LEU A 81 -3.98 11.64 -13.72
C LEU A 81 -4.23 12.42 -12.43
N LEU A 82 -3.37 13.40 -12.16
CA LEU A 82 -3.45 14.23 -10.96
C LEU A 82 -4.21 15.53 -11.26
N ASP A 83 -3.75 16.66 -10.72
CA ASP A 83 -4.48 17.93 -10.80
C ASP A 83 -4.41 18.59 -12.17
N ASP A 84 -3.29 18.45 -12.89
CA ASP A 84 -3.18 18.89 -14.28
C ASP A 84 -3.81 17.82 -15.21
N PRO A 85 -5.00 18.08 -15.79
CA PRO A 85 -5.68 17.08 -16.61
C PRO A 85 -5.00 16.84 -17.96
N ALA A 86 -4.02 17.67 -18.34
CA ALA A 86 -3.27 17.57 -19.59
C ALA A 86 -2.04 16.66 -19.47
N ARG A 87 -1.69 16.19 -18.26
CA ARG A 87 -0.48 15.41 -18.01
C ARG A 87 -0.75 14.16 -17.17
N LEU A 88 0.05 13.14 -17.40
CA LEU A 88 0.06 11.88 -16.67
C LEU A 88 1.41 11.70 -15.99
N LEU A 89 1.40 11.48 -14.68
CA LEU A 89 2.59 11.12 -13.92
C LEU A 89 2.92 9.66 -14.19
N ARG A 90 4.15 9.33 -14.58
CA ARG A 90 4.66 7.95 -14.65
C ARG A 90 5.02 7.44 -13.25
N ARG A 91 4.00 7.18 -12.43
CA ARG A 91 4.13 6.88 -10.99
C ARG A 91 5.00 5.65 -10.72
N TYR A 92 4.85 4.59 -11.51
CA TYR A 92 5.62 3.37 -11.33
C TYR A 92 5.93 2.67 -12.64
N THR A 93 7.17 2.21 -12.79
CA THR A 93 7.60 1.34 -13.90
C THR A 93 8.26 0.09 -13.32
N ALA A 94 7.94 -1.07 -13.88
CA ALA A 94 8.68 -2.31 -13.64
C ALA A 94 9.09 -2.93 -14.98
N GLY A 95 10.35 -3.29 -15.12
CA GLY A 95 10.89 -4.01 -16.28
C GLY A 95 11.49 -5.35 -15.85
N TRP A 96 11.24 -6.39 -16.63
CA TRP A 96 11.76 -7.74 -16.44
C TRP A 96 12.61 -8.15 -17.65
N THR A 97 13.78 -8.70 -17.38
CA THR A 97 14.72 -9.16 -18.41
C THR A 97 14.84 -10.68 -18.36
N TYR A 98 13.98 -11.38 -19.12
CA TYR A 98 14.03 -12.84 -19.21
C TYR A 98 15.29 -13.31 -19.94
N THR A 99 16.13 -14.10 -19.28
CA THR A 99 17.46 -14.52 -19.80
C THR A 99 17.40 -15.76 -20.69
N GLY A 100 16.26 -16.46 -20.74
CA GLY A 100 16.07 -17.66 -21.52
C GLY A 100 14.61 -17.90 -21.91
N GLN A 101 14.39 -18.85 -22.83
CA GLN A 101 13.06 -19.22 -23.29
C GLN A 101 12.29 -20.04 -22.24
N GLU A 102 13.00 -20.83 -21.44
CA GLU A 102 12.42 -21.67 -20.37
C GLU A 102 12.05 -20.87 -19.11
N MET A 103 12.52 -19.61 -19.00
CA MET A 103 12.24 -18.79 -17.83
C MET A 103 10.78 -18.37 -17.82
N ALA A 104 10.07 -18.74 -16.74
CA ALA A 104 8.67 -18.39 -16.57
C ALA A 104 8.46 -16.87 -16.44
N GLU A 105 7.25 -16.42 -16.79
CA GLU A 105 6.84 -15.04 -16.52
C GLU A 105 6.95 -14.75 -15.01
N PHE A 106 7.59 -13.64 -14.65
CA PHE A 106 7.84 -13.23 -13.26
C PHE A 106 8.60 -14.21 -12.37
N ASP A 107 9.43 -15.09 -12.98
CA ASP A 107 10.32 -15.98 -12.24
C ASP A 107 11.09 -15.22 -11.15
N GLY A 108 11.22 -15.84 -9.96
CA GLY A 108 11.88 -15.22 -8.81
C GLY A 108 13.34 -14.87 -9.05
N ALA A 109 14.03 -15.56 -9.96
CA ALA A 109 15.40 -15.29 -10.38
C ALA A 109 15.49 -14.31 -11.56
N CYS A 110 14.36 -13.84 -12.10
CA CYS A 110 14.35 -12.92 -13.23
C CYS A 110 14.91 -11.55 -12.83
N PRO A 111 15.96 -11.06 -13.52
CA PRO A 111 16.44 -9.70 -13.34
C PRO A 111 15.31 -8.68 -13.53
N ARG A 112 15.18 -7.75 -12.59
CA ARG A 112 14.15 -6.70 -12.66
C ARG A 112 14.66 -5.33 -12.23
N ILE A 113 14.06 -4.31 -12.82
CA ILE A 113 14.28 -2.91 -12.46
C ILE A 113 12.93 -2.31 -12.17
N THR A 114 12.82 -1.60 -11.04
CA THR A 114 11.63 -0.82 -10.70
C THR A 114 12.00 0.65 -10.51
N VAL A 115 11.11 1.53 -10.94
CA VAL A 115 11.25 2.98 -10.80
C VAL A 115 9.95 3.56 -10.28
N GLU A 116 10.03 4.30 -9.19
CA GLU A 116 8.94 5.03 -8.55
C GLU A 116 9.21 6.53 -8.64
N LEU A 117 8.21 7.29 -9.08
CA LEU A 117 8.31 8.74 -9.24
C LEU A 117 7.13 9.43 -8.54
N PHE A 118 7.43 10.51 -7.83
CA PHE A 118 6.44 11.30 -7.10
C PHE A 118 6.26 12.70 -7.72
N PRO A 119 5.13 13.39 -7.48
CA PRO A 119 4.88 14.72 -8.05
C PRO A 119 5.91 15.78 -7.62
N ASP A 120 6.44 15.64 -6.40
CA ASP A 120 7.40 16.57 -5.77
C ASP A 120 8.83 16.47 -6.33
N GLY A 121 9.05 15.65 -7.37
CA GLY A 121 10.37 15.42 -7.96
C GLY A 121 11.16 14.30 -7.29
N LYS A 122 10.72 13.74 -6.16
CA LYS A 122 11.37 12.58 -5.54
C LYS A 122 11.16 11.32 -6.38
N GLY A 123 11.98 10.32 -6.11
CA GLY A 123 11.82 9.01 -6.74
C GLY A 123 12.74 7.98 -6.13
N ARG A 124 12.46 6.73 -6.44
CA ARG A 124 13.25 5.57 -6.03
C ARG A 124 13.45 4.66 -7.23
N ARG A 125 14.66 4.16 -7.40
CA ARG A 125 15.01 3.18 -8.42
C ARG A 125 15.66 2.00 -7.75
N THR A 126 15.09 0.82 -7.97
CA THR A 126 15.59 -0.43 -7.41
C THR A 126 15.99 -1.35 -8.55
N GLU A 127 17.22 -1.84 -8.52
CA GLU A 127 17.76 -2.85 -9.43
C GLU A 127 17.98 -4.16 -8.68
N GLU A 128 17.44 -5.24 -9.23
CA GLU A 128 17.61 -6.60 -8.70
C GLU A 128 18.13 -7.48 -9.84
N PRO A 129 19.45 -7.45 -10.11
CA PRO A 129 20.05 -8.10 -11.30
C PRO A 129 19.98 -9.63 -11.28
N GLN A 130 19.70 -10.24 -10.13
CA GLN A 130 19.54 -11.69 -9.95
C GLN A 130 18.13 -12.06 -9.46
N GLY A 131 17.17 -11.14 -9.61
CA GLY A 131 15.82 -11.30 -9.10
C GLY A 131 15.73 -11.20 -7.58
N LYS A 132 14.61 -11.69 -7.02
CA LYS A 132 14.23 -11.54 -5.60
C LYS A 132 15.17 -12.24 -4.62
N GLY A 133 15.85 -13.30 -5.05
CA GLY A 133 16.77 -14.07 -4.22
C GLY A 133 18.20 -13.51 -4.18
N GLY A 134 18.49 -12.48 -4.97
CA GLY A 134 19.81 -11.85 -5.05
C GLY A 134 19.90 -10.52 -4.32
N GLY A 135 21.04 -9.84 -4.51
CA GLY A 135 21.24 -8.49 -4.00
C GLY A 135 20.35 -7.45 -4.69
N SER A 136 20.01 -6.39 -3.96
CA SER A 136 19.22 -5.25 -4.45
C SER A 136 20.02 -3.96 -4.31
N HIS A 137 19.97 -3.09 -5.32
CA HIS A 137 20.58 -1.77 -5.29
C HIS A 137 19.52 -0.67 -5.42
N VAL A 138 19.45 0.21 -4.43
CA VAL A 138 18.45 1.30 -4.36
C VAL A 138 19.14 2.64 -4.56
N THR A 139 18.64 3.44 -5.50
CA THR A 139 19.17 4.76 -5.85
C THR A 139 18.05 5.78 -6.07
N VAL A 140 18.39 7.06 -6.11
CA VAL A 140 17.47 8.13 -6.51
C VAL A 140 17.57 8.31 -8.04
N PRO A 141 16.48 8.13 -8.80
CA PRO A 141 16.51 8.29 -10.24
C PRO A 141 16.65 9.77 -10.60
N ARG A 142 17.62 10.09 -11.47
CA ARG A 142 17.76 11.42 -12.08
C ARG A 142 16.95 11.47 -13.37
N VAL A 143 15.64 11.67 -13.23
CA VAL A 143 14.72 11.82 -14.39
C VAL A 143 14.37 13.29 -14.61
N ARG A 144 14.33 13.69 -15.88
CA ARG A 144 13.84 15.01 -16.29
C ARG A 144 12.32 15.07 -16.14
N ASP A 145 11.77 16.28 -16.09
CA ASP A 145 10.33 16.47 -15.96
C ASP A 145 9.55 15.87 -17.16
N GLU A 146 10.11 15.94 -18.36
CA GLU A 146 9.58 15.32 -19.59
C GLU A 146 9.61 13.78 -19.58
N GLU A 147 10.45 13.18 -18.74
CA GLU A 147 10.52 11.72 -18.56
C GLU A 147 9.57 11.27 -17.45
N ARG A 148 9.32 12.13 -16.46
CA ARG A 148 8.40 11.92 -15.34
C ARG A 148 6.94 12.06 -15.75
N TRP A 149 6.67 13.00 -16.64
CA TRP A 149 5.33 13.33 -17.07
C TRP A 149 5.16 13.11 -18.56
N MET A 150 3.99 12.62 -18.94
CA MET A 150 3.57 12.47 -20.33
C MET A 150 2.35 13.34 -20.59
N ASN A 151 2.26 13.96 -21.76
CA ASN A 151 1.03 14.62 -22.18
C ASN A 151 -0.10 13.58 -22.30
N ARG A 152 -1.26 13.87 -21.71
CA ARG A 152 -2.44 13.03 -21.83
C ARG A 152 -2.87 13.00 -23.30
N PRO A 153 -2.86 11.84 -23.96
CA PRO A 153 -3.30 11.74 -25.34
C PRO A 153 -4.83 11.80 -25.42
N ALA A 154 -5.33 12.32 -26.54
CA ALA A 154 -6.75 12.19 -26.89
C ALA A 154 -7.10 10.72 -27.21
N PHE A 155 -8.38 10.39 -27.14
CA PHE A 155 -8.88 9.07 -27.55
C PHE A 155 -8.41 8.72 -28.97
N GLY A 156 -7.91 7.50 -29.16
CA GLY A 156 -7.35 7.02 -30.43
C GLY A 156 -5.97 7.58 -30.81
N ALA A 157 -5.47 8.63 -30.15
CA ALA A 157 -4.22 9.31 -30.49
C ALA A 157 -3.02 8.88 -29.63
N TRP A 158 -3.05 7.66 -29.11
CA TRP A 158 -2.00 7.20 -28.21
C TRP A 158 -0.70 6.79 -28.93
N PRO A 159 0.48 7.19 -28.44
CA PRO A 159 1.76 6.72 -28.97
C PRO A 159 1.99 5.25 -28.60
N LEU A 160 2.59 4.44 -29.49
CA LEU A 160 3.01 3.07 -29.16
C LEU A 160 4.29 3.10 -28.31
N LEU A 161 4.16 2.93 -26.99
CA LEU A 161 5.30 3.07 -26.06
C LEU A 161 6.22 1.87 -26.07
N SER A 162 5.69 0.70 -26.43
CA SER A 162 6.47 -0.53 -26.68
C SER A 162 7.33 -0.48 -27.95
N ALA A 163 7.26 0.58 -28.77
CA ALA A 163 7.99 0.67 -30.03
C ALA A 163 9.51 0.50 -29.86
N GLN A 164 10.10 1.16 -28.86
CA GLN A 164 11.53 1.04 -28.56
C GLN A 164 11.91 -0.36 -28.07
N VAL A 165 11.06 -0.97 -27.23
CA VAL A 165 11.25 -2.34 -26.71
C VAL A 165 11.25 -3.36 -27.84
N HIS A 166 10.44 -3.12 -28.87
CA HIS A 166 10.37 -3.97 -30.06
C HIS A 166 11.32 -3.54 -31.20
N GLY A 167 12.21 -2.58 -30.95
CA GLY A 167 13.20 -2.14 -31.94
C GLY A 167 12.59 -1.52 -33.22
N LEU A 168 11.38 -0.96 -33.13
CA LEU A 168 10.72 -0.32 -34.26
C LEU A 168 11.40 1.02 -34.56
N THR A 169 12.06 1.11 -35.71
CA THR A 169 12.75 2.33 -36.17
C THR A 169 11.84 3.25 -36.99
N GLU A 170 10.78 2.71 -37.58
CA GLU A 170 9.79 3.44 -38.37
C GLU A 170 8.43 3.52 -37.64
N PRO A 171 7.65 4.60 -37.84
CA PRO A 171 6.32 4.71 -37.27
C PRO A 171 5.41 3.56 -37.73
N PRO A 172 4.71 2.86 -36.82
CA PRO A 172 3.75 1.84 -37.20
C PRO A 172 2.53 2.46 -37.90
N VAL A 173 1.95 1.71 -38.84
CA VAL A 173 0.63 2.04 -39.42
C VAL A 173 -0.41 1.34 -38.57
N PHE A 174 -1.38 2.08 -38.04
CA PHE A 174 -2.44 1.53 -37.20
C PHE A 174 -3.66 1.15 -38.04
N GLU A 175 -4.13 -0.09 -37.86
CA GLU A 175 -5.40 -0.57 -38.41
C GLU A 175 -6.36 -0.86 -37.25
N ILE A 176 -7.53 -0.25 -37.28
CA ILE A 176 -8.54 -0.44 -36.24
C ILE A 176 -9.34 -1.70 -36.59
N THR A 177 -9.45 -2.63 -35.63
CA THR A 177 -10.42 -3.73 -35.73
C THR A 177 -11.71 -3.30 -35.06
N GLU A 178 -12.81 -3.35 -35.80
CA GLU A 178 -14.13 -3.21 -35.19
C GLU A 178 -14.45 -4.46 -34.37
N GLY A 179 -14.74 -4.27 -33.08
CA GLY A 179 -15.34 -5.32 -32.27
C GLY A 179 -16.68 -5.71 -32.86
N GLY A 180 -16.93 -7.01 -33.04
CA GLY A 180 -18.27 -7.49 -33.40
C GLY A 180 -19.26 -7.04 -32.33
N ALA A 181 -20.43 -6.55 -32.76
CA ALA A 181 -21.53 -6.20 -31.85
C ALA A 181 -21.69 -7.31 -30.82
N ALA A 182 -21.55 -6.96 -29.53
CA ALA A 182 -21.73 -7.92 -28.46
C ALA A 182 -23.09 -8.58 -28.66
N ALA A 183 -23.11 -9.91 -28.81
CA ALA A 183 -24.37 -10.64 -28.74
C ALA A 183 -25.05 -10.23 -27.43
N ASP A 184 -26.33 -9.87 -27.51
CA ASP A 184 -27.20 -9.29 -26.47
C ASP A 184 -27.37 -10.15 -25.19
N ASP A 185 -26.51 -11.15 -24.97
CA ASP A 185 -26.68 -12.15 -23.94
C ASP A 185 -25.41 -12.28 -23.08
N ALA A 186 -25.40 -11.58 -21.94
CA ALA A 186 -25.02 -12.11 -20.63
C ALA A 186 -24.85 -10.96 -19.63
N SER A 187 -25.74 -10.86 -18.65
CA SER A 187 -25.63 -9.98 -17.47
C SER A 187 -24.50 -10.38 -16.50
N GLY A 188 -23.47 -11.09 -16.96
CA GLY A 188 -22.38 -11.60 -16.12
C GLY A 188 -21.42 -10.51 -15.68
N SER A 189 -20.97 -10.58 -14.42
CA SER A 189 -19.83 -9.81 -13.93
C SER A 189 -18.56 -10.22 -14.67
N ALA A 190 -17.60 -9.30 -14.83
CA ALA A 190 -16.29 -9.65 -15.34
C ALA A 190 -15.63 -10.75 -14.47
N PRO A 191 -14.93 -11.72 -15.07
CA PRO A 191 -14.11 -12.68 -14.33
C PRO A 191 -13.19 -11.98 -13.32
N VAL A 192 -12.89 -12.63 -12.20
CA VAL A 192 -12.00 -12.08 -11.16
C VAL A 192 -10.58 -11.83 -11.66
N THR A 193 -10.19 -12.54 -12.73
CA THR A 193 -8.93 -12.42 -13.47
C THR A 193 -8.88 -11.18 -14.37
N CYS A 194 -10.03 -10.55 -14.64
CA CYS A 194 -10.07 -9.31 -15.39
C CYS A 194 -9.51 -8.16 -14.55
N TRP A 195 -8.65 -7.38 -15.21
CA TRP A 195 -8.09 -6.17 -14.63
C TRP A 195 -9.20 -5.22 -14.13
N ARG A 196 -8.89 -4.59 -13.00
CA ARG A 196 -9.66 -3.52 -12.39
C ARG A 196 -8.71 -2.41 -11.93
N PRO A 197 -9.15 -1.14 -11.90
CA PRO A 197 -8.33 -0.04 -11.42
C PRO A 197 -7.81 -0.29 -10.00
N PRO A 198 -6.57 0.13 -9.70
CA PRO A 198 -5.95 -0.14 -8.41
C PRO A 198 -6.73 0.52 -7.27
N ARG A 199 -6.79 -0.18 -6.13
CA ARG A 199 -7.45 0.29 -4.90
C ARG A 199 -6.45 0.34 -3.74
N PRO A 200 -6.52 1.35 -2.86
CA PRO A 200 -5.79 1.36 -1.61
C PRO A 200 -6.12 0.13 -0.75
N ALA A 201 -5.19 -0.24 0.14
CA ALA A 201 -5.40 -1.34 1.07
C ALA A 201 -6.65 -1.12 1.92
N ARG A 202 -7.49 -2.15 1.97
CA ARG A 202 -8.66 -2.18 2.85
C ARG A 202 -8.24 -2.25 4.32
N PRO A 203 -9.05 -1.77 5.27
CA PRO A 203 -8.70 -1.80 6.69
C PRO A 203 -8.63 -3.20 7.29
N GLY A 204 -9.09 -4.24 6.58
CA GLY A 204 -9.13 -5.61 7.09
C GLY A 204 -9.97 -5.73 8.37
N PRO A 205 -9.79 -6.81 9.14
CA PRO A 205 -10.49 -7.04 10.40
C PRO A 205 -9.89 -6.28 11.60
N ILE A 206 -9.41 -5.06 11.43
CA ILE A 206 -8.61 -4.38 12.46
C ILE A 206 -9.31 -4.23 13.82
N GLY A 207 -10.63 -4.00 13.85
CA GLY A 207 -11.39 -3.94 15.09
C GLY A 207 -11.49 -5.29 15.80
N GLU A 208 -11.46 -6.38 15.03
CA GLU A 208 -11.52 -7.75 15.52
C GLU A 208 -10.22 -8.19 16.21
N LEU A 209 -9.08 -7.55 15.91
CA LEU A 209 -7.80 -7.83 16.58
C LEU A 209 -7.82 -7.49 18.09
N PHE A 210 -8.82 -6.73 18.55
CA PHE A 210 -9.02 -6.38 19.95
C PHE A 210 -10.19 -7.15 20.59
N ARG A 211 -10.70 -8.18 19.90
CA ARG A 211 -11.81 -9.03 20.37
C ARG A 211 -11.33 -10.47 20.54
N PRO A 212 -11.18 -10.94 21.79
CA PRO A 212 -10.64 -12.27 22.06
C PRO A 212 -11.50 -13.39 21.48
N GLY A 213 -10.83 -14.50 21.12
CA GLY A 213 -11.46 -15.73 20.64
C GLY A 213 -11.61 -15.84 19.12
N LEU A 214 -11.26 -14.79 18.37
CA LEU A 214 -11.32 -14.81 16.92
C LEU A 214 -10.12 -15.55 16.32
N ARG A 215 -10.38 -16.31 15.26
CA ARG A 215 -9.36 -17.05 14.52
C ARG A 215 -8.93 -16.24 13.31
N VAL A 216 -7.61 -16.06 13.17
CA VAL A 216 -7.00 -15.31 12.08
C VAL A 216 -5.80 -16.06 11.51
N THR A 217 -5.33 -15.65 10.34
CA THR A 217 -4.09 -16.14 9.74
C THR A 217 -3.34 -14.98 9.08
N ASP A 218 -2.01 -14.99 9.16
CA ASP A 218 -1.13 -14.08 8.44
C ASP A 218 -0.56 -14.73 7.16
N GLY A 219 -1.02 -15.94 6.81
CA GLY A 219 -0.53 -16.75 5.69
C GLY A 219 0.71 -17.58 5.98
N TYR A 220 1.49 -17.25 7.02
CA TYR A 220 2.64 -18.02 7.48
C TYR A 220 2.23 -19.02 8.56
N HIS A 221 1.45 -18.53 9.52
CA HIS A 221 0.83 -19.33 10.56
C HIS A 221 -0.55 -19.74 10.08
N PRO A 222 -0.82 -21.05 9.93
CA PRO A 222 -2.09 -21.53 9.39
C PRO A 222 -3.29 -21.10 10.25
N GLU A 223 -3.05 -20.90 11.54
CA GLU A 223 -4.06 -20.41 12.48
C GLU A 223 -3.40 -19.68 13.66
N MET A 224 -3.99 -18.55 14.02
CA MET A 224 -3.71 -17.79 15.22
C MET A 224 -5.04 -17.47 15.92
N THR A 225 -5.03 -17.37 17.25
CA THR A 225 -6.18 -16.98 18.05
C THR A 225 -5.94 -15.62 18.67
N VAL A 226 -6.82 -14.65 18.41
CA VAL A 226 -6.82 -13.35 19.10
C VAL A 226 -7.10 -13.58 20.58
N VAL A 227 -6.28 -13.01 21.46
CA VAL A 227 -6.42 -13.13 22.92
C VAL A 227 -6.77 -11.79 23.55
N GLU A 228 -6.95 -11.76 24.88
CA GLU A 228 -7.23 -10.53 25.63
C GLU A 228 -6.20 -9.44 25.28
N PRO A 229 -6.63 -8.25 24.80
CA PRO A 229 -5.72 -7.17 24.53
C PRO A 229 -5.01 -6.75 25.81
N ARG A 230 -3.71 -6.45 25.72
CA ARG A 230 -2.96 -5.97 26.89
C ARG A 230 -3.19 -4.48 27.06
N ARG A 231 -3.78 -4.09 28.19
CA ARG A 231 -3.84 -2.69 28.63
C ARG A 231 -2.52 -2.29 29.28
N ILE A 232 -1.88 -1.26 28.75
CA ILE A 232 -0.65 -0.72 29.32
C ILE A 232 -1.00 0.11 30.55
N ALA A 233 -0.17 0.02 31.59
CA ALA A 233 -0.38 0.80 32.81
C ALA A 233 -0.33 2.31 32.50
N GLY A 234 -1.25 3.08 33.07
CA GLY A 234 -1.37 4.52 32.83
C GLY A 234 -1.96 4.90 31.47
N THR A 235 -2.10 6.20 31.23
CA THR A 235 -2.74 6.78 30.03
C THR A 235 -1.73 7.61 29.23
N LEU A 236 -2.09 7.96 27.98
CA LEU A 236 -1.42 8.96 27.17
C LEU A 236 -2.20 10.28 27.27
N ARG A 237 -1.55 11.35 27.74
CA ARG A 237 -2.18 12.68 27.87
C ARG A 237 -2.00 13.50 26.59
N VAL A 238 -3.12 13.96 26.03
CA VAL A 238 -3.20 14.78 24.81
C VAL A 238 -4.03 16.04 25.07
N PRO A 239 -3.55 16.97 25.92
CA PRO A 239 -4.26 18.22 26.24
C PRO A 239 -4.49 19.15 25.04
N SER A 240 -3.70 19.06 23.97
CA SER A 240 -3.97 19.87 22.76
C SER A 240 -5.23 19.45 21.99
N GLY A 241 -5.74 18.23 22.21
CA GLY A 241 -6.78 17.63 21.37
C GLY A 241 -6.29 17.21 19.97
N LEU A 242 -4.97 17.11 19.77
CA LEU A 242 -4.39 16.66 18.51
C LEU A 242 -3.38 15.53 18.77
N LEU A 243 -3.79 14.31 18.45
CA LEU A 243 -2.96 13.11 18.59
C LEU A 243 -2.03 12.99 17.38
N ALA A 244 -0.73 12.97 17.63
CA ALA A 244 0.30 12.65 16.65
C ALA A 244 0.54 11.13 16.58
N VAL A 245 0.77 10.64 15.36
CA VAL A 245 1.29 9.28 15.08
C VAL A 245 2.46 9.41 14.12
N SER A 246 3.66 8.99 14.53
CA SER A 246 4.87 9.12 13.71
C SER A 246 5.98 8.18 14.18
N GLY A 247 7.04 8.02 13.37
CA GLY A 247 8.34 7.59 13.89
C GLY A 247 8.95 8.73 14.71
N PRO A 248 9.63 8.46 15.83
CA PRO A 248 10.34 9.49 16.60
C PRO A 248 11.69 9.88 15.99
N ASP A 249 12.14 9.17 14.95
CA ASP A 249 13.35 9.38 14.17
C ASP A 249 13.17 10.37 13.00
N VAL A 250 11.99 11.00 12.90
CA VAL A 250 11.74 12.04 11.90
C VAL A 250 12.70 13.23 12.06
N TYR A 251 13.05 13.85 10.94
CA TYR A 251 13.90 15.04 10.97
C TYR A 251 13.23 16.16 11.79
N ARG A 252 14.01 16.76 12.70
CA ARG A 252 13.54 17.90 13.51
C ARG A 252 13.00 19.02 12.62
N GLY A 253 11.84 19.56 12.98
CA GLY A 253 11.17 20.62 12.23
C GLY A 253 10.17 20.16 11.18
N ASP A 254 10.10 18.87 10.83
CA ASP A 254 9.08 18.35 9.90
C ASP A 254 7.73 18.09 10.59
N GLY A 255 7.69 18.14 11.93
CA GLY A 255 6.51 17.83 12.72
C GLY A 255 6.13 16.33 12.66
N PRO A 256 5.02 15.94 13.29
CA PRO A 256 4.54 14.57 13.22
C PRO A 256 3.98 14.24 11.83
N HIS A 257 4.22 13.02 11.35
CA HIS A 257 3.71 12.55 10.06
C HIS A 257 2.18 12.62 9.96
N ILE A 258 1.47 12.03 10.93
CA ILE A 258 0.01 11.96 10.94
C ILE A 258 -0.51 12.65 12.20
N THR A 259 -1.55 13.46 12.04
CA THR A 259 -2.27 14.08 13.17
C THR A 259 -3.76 13.76 13.09
N VAL A 260 -4.34 13.41 14.24
CA VAL A 260 -5.75 13.03 14.37
C VAL A 260 -6.39 13.88 15.44
N PRO A 261 -7.42 14.70 15.11
CA PRO A 261 -8.17 15.44 16.12
C PRO A 261 -8.89 14.47 17.06
N VAL A 262 -8.72 14.68 18.36
CA VAL A 262 -9.38 13.93 19.44
C VAL A 262 -9.84 14.93 20.51
N PRO A 263 -10.80 14.59 21.37
CA PRO A 263 -11.07 15.43 22.54
C PRO A 263 -9.77 15.68 23.35
N PRO A 264 -9.57 16.86 23.95
CA PRO A 264 -8.50 17.00 24.93
C PRO A 264 -8.72 16.05 26.11
N GLY A 265 -7.72 15.25 26.47
CA GLY A 265 -7.92 14.24 27.52
C GLY A 265 -6.77 13.26 27.70
N GLU A 266 -7.08 12.17 28.40
CA GLU A 266 -6.17 11.08 28.68
C GLU A 266 -6.72 9.77 28.12
N TYR A 267 -5.87 9.00 27.46
CA TYR A 267 -6.28 7.86 26.64
C TYR A 267 -5.58 6.57 27.01
N VAL A 268 -6.32 5.46 26.91
CA VAL A 268 -5.78 4.13 27.22
C VAL A 268 -4.92 3.65 26.04
N LEU A 269 -3.78 3.03 26.35
CA LEU A 269 -2.93 2.36 25.37
C LEU A 269 -3.16 0.85 25.46
N GLU A 270 -3.32 0.20 24.32
CA GLU A 270 -3.51 -1.26 24.24
C GLU A 270 -2.68 -1.91 23.15
N GLU A 271 -2.41 -3.20 23.34
CA GLU A 271 -1.80 -4.11 22.37
C GLU A 271 -2.82 -5.17 21.96
N ALA A 272 -3.03 -5.33 20.66
CA ALA A 272 -3.73 -6.46 20.10
C ALA A 272 -2.78 -7.65 20.02
N LEU A 273 -3.18 -8.77 20.61
CA LEU A 273 -2.34 -9.96 20.75
C LEU A 273 -2.95 -11.15 20.03
N ALA A 274 -2.12 -11.92 19.33
CA ALA A 274 -2.51 -13.17 18.70
C ALA A 274 -1.58 -14.30 19.13
N ARG A 275 -2.16 -15.41 19.59
CA ARG A 275 -1.45 -16.62 20.01
C ARG A 275 -1.42 -17.63 18.88
N HIS A 276 -0.27 -18.24 18.65
CA HIS A 276 -0.13 -19.31 17.66
C HIS A 276 0.87 -20.37 18.16
N THR A 277 0.84 -21.54 17.53
CA THR A 277 1.73 -22.67 17.83
C THR A 277 2.40 -23.13 16.54
N TYR A 278 3.71 -23.38 16.59
CA TYR A 278 4.48 -23.89 15.46
C TYR A 278 5.55 -24.88 15.94
N HIS A 279 6.02 -25.72 15.03
CA HIS A 279 7.14 -26.60 15.29
C HIS A 279 8.46 -25.83 15.13
N CYS A 280 9.17 -25.61 16.23
CA CYS A 280 10.48 -24.97 16.20
C CYS A 280 11.55 -26.03 15.89
N GLU A 281 12.16 -25.98 14.71
CA GLU A 281 13.19 -26.94 14.30
C GLU A 281 14.40 -26.95 15.24
N TRP A 282 14.80 -25.79 15.75
CA TRP A 282 15.93 -25.66 16.67
C TRP A 282 15.65 -26.31 18.04
N GLU A 283 14.42 -26.19 18.55
CA GLU A 283 14.01 -26.83 19.81
C GLU A 283 13.51 -28.28 19.62
N GLY A 284 13.28 -28.71 18.37
CA GLY A 284 12.73 -30.03 18.04
C GLY A 284 11.36 -30.30 18.67
N SER A 285 10.59 -29.26 18.96
CA SER A 285 9.31 -29.36 19.67
C SER A 285 8.33 -28.26 19.25
N GLU A 286 7.05 -28.44 19.61
CA GLU A 286 6.03 -27.41 19.42
C GLU A 286 6.20 -26.29 20.45
N VAL A 287 6.25 -25.06 19.95
CA VAL A 287 6.36 -23.85 20.77
C VAL A 287 5.12 -23.00 20.55
N THR A 288 4.58 -22.44 21.63
CA THR A 288 3.48 -21.48 21.58
C THR A 288 4.03 -20.08 21.83
N ARG A 289 3.73 -19.14 20.93
CA ARG A 289 4.09 -17.73 21.04
C ARG A 289 2.83 -16.86 21.07
N THR A 290 2.98 -15.65 21.57
CA THR A 290 1.94 -14.62 21.54
C THR A 290 2.59 -13.35 21.04
N ASP A 291 2.14 -12.92 19.87
CA ASP A 291 2.74 -11.80 19.15
C ASP A 291 1.79 -10.61 19.19
N THR A 292 2.39 -9.41 19.13
CA THR A 292 1.63 -8.16 19.05
C THR A 292 1.33 -7.86 17.59
N MET A 293 0.05 -7.82 17.23
CA MET A 293 -0.40 -7.55 15.85
C MET A 293 -0.56 -6.05 15.60
N ALA A 294 -0.99 -5.32 16.62
CA ALA A 294 -1.25 -3.89 16.53
C ALA A 294 -1.13 -3.24 17.90
N VAL A 295 -0.89 -1.94 17.90
CA VAL A 295 -0.98 -1.08 19.08
C VAL A 295 -2.05 -0.02 18.85
N ARG A 296 -2.77 0.41 19.90
CA ARG A 296 -3.78 1.47 19.77
C ARG A 296 -3.81 2.45 20.92
N VAL A 297 -4.25 3.65 20.58
CA VAL A 297 -4.85 4.62 21.50
C VAL A 297 -6.36 4.43 21.46
N LEU A 298 -6.97 4.05 22.59
CA LEU A 298 -8.40 3.91 22.76
C LEU A 298 -8.99 5.24 23.25
N VAL A 299 -9.80 5.88 22.40
CA VAL A 299 -10.43 7.18 22.66
C VAL A 299 -11.81 7.01 23.30
N SER A 300 -12.55 5.97 22.89
CA SER A 300 -13.86 5.61 23.44
C SER A 300 -14.03 4.10 23.42
N GLU A 301 -14.72 3.56 24.43
CA GLU A 301 -15.12 2.14 24.48
C GLU A 301 -16.21 1.77 23.45
N SER A 302 -16.74 2.76 22.72
CA SER A 302 -17.71 2.52 21.65
C SER A 302 -17.06 1.80 20.46
N PRO A 303 -17.73 0.81 19.84
CA PRO A 303 -17.18 0.13 18.67
C PRO A 303 -17.04 1.08 17.47
N ALA A 304 -15.99 0.89 16.68
CA ALA A 304 -15.83 1.59 15.41
C ALA A 304 -16.83 1.03 14.38
N ALA A 305 -17.61 1.91 13.77
CA ALA A 305 -18.47 1.61 12.63
C ALA A 305 -17.69 1.60 11.31
N THR A 306 -16.66 2.45 11.21
CA THR A 306 -15.79 2.54 10.02
C THR A 306 -14.33 2.73 10.41
N TRP A 307 -13.44 2.27 9.52
CA TRP A 307 -12.00 2.45 9.64
C TRP A 307 -11.46 3.17 8.40
N GLU A 308 -10.83 4.31 8.62
CA GLU A 308 -10.15 5.08 7.57
C GLU A 308 -8.63 5.00 7.71
N MET A 309 -7.93 5.14 6.59
CA MET A 309 -6.47 5.25 6.61
C MET A 309 -6.06 6.60 7.20
N GLY A 310 -5.17 6.59 8.19
CA GLY A 310 -4.50 7.79 8.69
C GLY A 310 -3.64 8.38 7.57
N ARG A 311 -3.72 9.69 7.38
CA ARG A 311 -3.08 10.41 6.28
C ARG A 311 -2.37 11.65 6.77
N ARG A 312 -1.26 11.98 6.12
CA ARG A 312 -0.64 13.30 6.18
C ARG A 312 -1.50 14.30 5.41
N PRO A 313 -1.40 15.62 5.66
CA PRO A 313 -2.12 16.63 4.90
C PRO A 313 -1.89 16.53 3.38
N ASP A 314 -0.68 16.15 2.97
CA ASP A 314 -0.26 16.11 1.56
C ASP A 314 -0.40 14.72 0.91
N ASP A 315 -0.95 13.73 1.64
CA ASP A 315 -1.15 12.38 1.11
C ASP A 315 -2.26 12.37 0.06
N ASP A 316 -1.91 12.01 -1.18
CA ASP A 316 -2.84 11.89 -2.30
C ASP A 316 -3.15 10.40 -2.61
N PRO A 317 -4.37 9.90 -2.30
CA PRO A 317 -4.75 8.51 -2.55
C PRO A 317 -4.63 8.07 -4.02
N ARG A 318 -4.64 9.01 -4.97
CA ARG A 318 -4.44 8.71 -6.40
C ARG A 318 -3.06 8.13 -6.68
N LEU A 319 -2.07 8.37 -5.80
CA LEU A 319 -0.70 7.86 -5.91
C LEU A 319 -0.54 6.42 -5.43
N LEU A 320 -1.55 5.86 -4.73
CA LEU A 320 -1.50 4.50 -4.22
C LEU A 320 -1.73 3.49 -5.35
N ARG A 321 -0.86 2.47 -5.37
CA ARG A 321 -1.00 1.27 -6.19
C ARG A 321 -1.99 0.32 -5.54
N GLU A 322 -2.25 -0.82 -6.20
CA GLU A 322 -3.07 -1.89 -5.60
C GLU A 322 -2.51 -2.24 -4.22
N ASP A 323 -3.39 -2.26 -3.22
CA ASP A 323 -3.10 -2.51 -1.81
C ASP A 323 -2.03 -1.59 -1.21
N GLY A 324 -1.81 -0.41 -1.82
CA GLY A 324 -0.95 0.62 -1.27
C GLY A 324 -1.49 1.20 0.04
N ILE A 325 -0.58 1.61 0.92
CA ILE A 325 -0.87 2.22 2.21
C ILE A 325 -0.21 3.59 2.35
N PHE A 326 -0.82 4.43 3.18
CA PHE A 326 -0.16 5.53 3.87
C PHE A 326 0.09 5.15 5.33
N GLY A 327 1.05 5.83 5.93
CA GLY A 327 1.52 5.54 7.27
C GLY A 327 2.60 6.51 7.72
N PHE A 328 3.22 6.18 8.85
CA PHE A 328 4.48 6.80 9.22
C PHE A 328 5.63 5.89 8.80
N ASP A 329 6.75 6.52 8.43
CA ASP A 329 7.99 5.82 8.13
C ASP A 329 8.88 5.78 9.38
N THR A 330 9.66 4.72 9.53
CA THR A 330 10.70 4.56 10.57
C THR A 330 11.91 3.83 9.98
N ASP A 331 13.10 4.26 10.37
CA ASP A 331 14.42 3.63 10.14
C ASP A 331 15.05 3.13 11.47
N GLY A 332 14.38 3.39 12.59
CA GLY A 332 14.78 2.91 13.92
C GLY A 332 13.86 1.84 14.50
N ALA A 333 13.09 1.14 13.65
CA ALA A 333 12.03 0.21 14.06
C ALA A 333 11.17 0.68 15.25
N THR A 334 10.80 1.97 15.27
CA THR A 334 10.09 2.60 16.39
C THR A 334 9.01 3.54 15.88
N GLY A 335 7.82 3.47 16.47
CA GLY A 335 6.74 4.44 16.29
C GLY A 335 6.39 5.11 17.61
N CYS A 336 5.55 6.15 17.56
CA CYS A 336 5.02 6.78 18.75
C CYS A 336 3.61 7.35 18.55
N PHE A 337 2.88 7.41 19.66
CA PHE A 337 1.70 8.24 19.83
C PHE A 337 2.08 9.42 20.72
N ALA A 338 1.71 10.64 20.36
CA ALA A 338 2.08 11.81 21.16
C ALA A 338 1.05 12.95 21.12
N ASP A 339 1.15 13.88 22.05
CA ASP A 339 0.53 15.19 21.90
C ASP A 339 1.27 16.02 20.83
N ALA A 340 0.60 16.29 19.71
CA ALA A 340 1.15 17.10 18.62
C ALA A 340 1.48 18.55 19.06
N GLY A 341 0.78 19.10 20.05
CA GLY A 341 1.02 20.44 20.59
C GLY A 341 2.33 20.56 21.38
N ALA A 342 2.94 19.43 21.76
CA ALA A 342 4.19 19.35 22.53
C ALA A 342 5.28 18.55 21.79
N TRP A 343 5.15 18.38 20.47
CA TRP A 343 5.96 17.48 19.65
C TRP A 343 7.47 17.62 19.85
N GLU A 344 8.02 18.81 19.65
CA GLU A 344 9.47 19.05 19.69
C GLU A 344 10.09 18.81 21.09
N PRO A 345 9.52 19.34 22.20
CA PRO A 345 9.97 18.98 23.55
C PRO A 345 9.94 17.48 23.83
N LEU A 346 8.86 16.79 23.42
CA LEU A 346 8.68 15.36 23.66
C LEU A 346 9.70 14.51 22.91
N LEU A 347 9.97 14.83 21.64
CA LEU A 347 11.04 14.20 20.86
C LEU A 347 12.42 14.45 21.48
N GLY A 348 12.68 15.66 21.96
CA GLY A 348 13.94 15.98 22.65
C GLY A 348 14.16 15.14 23.91
N LEU A 349 13.10 14.84 24.66
CA LEU A 349 13.16 13.92 25.80
C LEU A 349 13.37 12.48 25.38
N PHE A 350 12.70 12.03 24.31
CA PHE A 350 12.87 10.68 23.75
C PHE A 350 14.33 10.45 23.33
N GLU A 351 14.92 11.39 22.58
CA GLU A 351 16.30 11.30 22.12
C GLU A 351 17.28 11.25 23.31
N ARG A 352 17.09 12.10 24.33
CA ARG A 352 17.96 12.09 25.51
C ARG A 352 17.89 10.76 26.27
N GLY A 353 16.69 10.21 26.44
CA GLY A 353 16.51 8.98 27.20
C GLY A 353 16.97 7.75 26.45
N LEU A 354 16.38 7.50 25.28
CA LEU A 354 16.62 6.25 24.56
C LEU A 354 17.91 6.25 23.75
N ILE A 355 18.20 7.35 23.05
CA ILE A 355 19.33 7.39 22.10
C ILE A 355 20.64 7.78 22.80
N GLN A 356 20.58 8.78 23.69
CA GLN A 356 21.76 9.25 24.41
C GLN A 356 22.00 8.51 25.72
N GLY A 357 20.97 7.82 26.26
CA GLY A 357 21.08 7.08 27.51
C GLY A 357 21.33 7.97 28.72
N ASP A 358 20.76 9.18 28.75
CA ASP A 358 20.95 10.16 29.82
C ASP A 358 20.41 9.62 31.16
N PRO A 359 21.28 9.23 32.11
CA PRO A 359 20.85 8.62 33.36
C PRO A 359 20.27 9.63 34.34
N ASP A 360 20.43 10.94 34.07
CA ASP A 360 20.00 12.03 34.94
C ASP A 360 18.61 12.57 34.54
N LEU A 361 17.92 11.90 33.61
CA LEU A 361 16.53 12.22 33.30
C LEU A 361 15.63 11.97 34.51
N ASP A 362 14.81 12.98 34.78
CA ASP A 362 13.85 12.95 35.87
C ASP A 362 12.79 11.85 35.61
N PRO A 363 12.57 10.90 36.52
CA PRO A 363 11.56 9.84 36.37
C PRO A 363 10.14 10.37 36.14
N ASP A 364 9.85 11.62 36.49
CA ASP A 364 8.56 12.24 36.21
C ASP A 364 8.38 12.63 34.74
N VAL A 365 9.48 12.78 33.98
CA VAL A 365 9.45 13.20 32.56
C VAL A 365 9.85 12.09 31.60
N TYR A 366 10.41 11.00 32.10
CA TYR A 366 10.83 9.83 31.32
C TYR A 366 10.57 8.54 32.12
N GLU A 367 9.92 7.57 31.48
CA GLU A 367 9.55 6.30 32.10
C GLU A 367 9.75 5.16 31.10
N ASP A 368 10.58 4.16 31.42
CA ASP A 368 10.69 2.93 30.64
C ASP A 368 9.48 2.02 30.91
N ILE A 369 8.99 1.34 29.85
CA ILE A 369 7.92 0.36 29.93
C ILE A 369 8.50 -1.02 29.63
N SER A 370 8.41 -1.94 30.58
CA SER A 370 8.88 -3.32 30.42
C SER A 370 7.75 -4.27 29.98
N ASP A 371 8.14 -5.42 29.41
CA ASP A 371 7.25 -6.53 29.05
C ASP A 371 6.13 -6.17 28.06
N SER A 372 6.40 -5.23 27.15
CA SER A 372 5.44 -4.55 26.29
C SER A 372 6.09 -4.16 24.96
N MET A 373 5.27 -4.02 23.91
CA MET A 373 5.65 -3.39 22.64
C MET A 373 5.85 -1.89 22.81
N TYR A 374 5.13 -1.25 23.73
CA TYR A 374 5.49 0.09 24.21
C TYR A 374 6.80 0.04 24.99
N LEU A 375 7.73 0.91 24.61
CA LEU A 375 9.11 0.94 25.09
C LEU A 375 9.29 1.94 26.23
N LEU A 376 8.71 3.13 26.09
CA LEU A 376 8.89 4.23 27.02
C LEU A 376 7.80 5.28 26.88
N ARG A 377 7.73 6.17 27.86
CA ARG A 377 6.95 7.41 27.83
C ARG A 377 7.81 8.63 28.16
N THR A 378 7.49 9.75 27.53
CA THR A 378 8.02 11.07 27.90
C THR A 378 6.91 12.06 28.19
N ARG A 379 7.16 13.01 29.10
CA ARG A 379 6.18 14.01 29.53
C ARG A 379 6.78 15.41 29.47
N ASP A 380 6.13 16.31 28.74
CA ASP A 380 6.48 17.73 28.78
C ASP A 380 5.76 18.43 29.94
N ARG A 381 6.53 18.95 30.90
CA ARG A 381 5.98 19.63 32.08
C ARG A 381 5.26 20.93 31.74
N ALA A 382 5.66 21.61 30.67
CA ALA A 382 5.11 22.93 30.33
C ALA A 382 3.68 22.83 29.79
N THR A 383 3.45 21.88 28.89
CA THR A 383 2.15 21.65 28.25
C THR A 383 1.31 20.57 28.95
N GLY A 384 1.96 19.64 29.65
CA GLY A 384 1.36 18.44 30.20
C GLY A 384 1.11 17.34 29.14
N GLY A 385 1.53 17.54 27.90
CA GLY A 385 1.44 16.55 26.83
C GLY A 385 2.44 15.42 27.02
N GLU A 386 2.15 14.28 26.42
CA GLU A 386 2.97 13.07 26.52
C GLU A 386 3.27 12.45 25.16
N LEU A 387 4.30 11.62 25.13
CA LEU A 387 4.64 10.71 24.04
C LEU A 387 4.79 9.31 24.61
N ALA A 388 4.22 8.31 23.93
CA ALA A 388 4.44 6.89 24.19
C ALA A 388 5.06 6.26 22.95
N ALA A 389 6.29 5.79 23.05
CA ALA A 389 6.99 5.10 21.97
C ALA A 389 6.72 3.60 22.04
N PHE A 390 6.66 2.96 20.87
CA PHE A 390 6.48 1.51 20.73
C PHE A 390 7.40 0.97 19.64
N ALA A 391 7.82 -0.28 19.79
CA ALA A 391 8.62 -0.94 18.78
C ALA A 391 7.74 -1.32 17.58
N THR A 392 8.36 -1.37 16.42
CA THR A 392 7.80 -1.97 15.22
C THR A 392 8.61 -3.21 14.85
N THR A 393 8.11 -4.02 13.92
CA THR A 393 8.74 -5.31 13.55
C THR A 393 9.96 -5.16 12.64
N GLY A 394 10.35 -3.92 12.35
CA GLY A 394 11.47 -3.54 11.49
C GLY A 394 11.28 -2.13 10.91
N ASP A 395 12.11 -1.79 9.93
CA ASP A 395 12.04 -0.51 9.23
C ASP A 395 11.01 -0.52 8.10
N GLY A 396 10.51 0.66 7.76
CA GLY A 396 9.56 0.84 6.66
C GLY A 396 8.36 1.70 7.03
N THR A 397 7.29 1.54 6.27
CA THR A 397 6.05 2.31 6.42
C THR A 397 5.00 1.49 7.16
N TYR A 398 4.53 2.00 8.29
CA TYR A 398 3.54 1.33 9.13
C TYR A 398 2.15 1.96 8.98
N PRO A 399 1.12 1.18 8.62
CA PRO A 399 -0.21 1.72 8.35
C PRO A 399 -0.91 2.15 9.64
N VAL A 400 -1.45 3.37 9.59
CA VAL A 400 -2.29 3.93 10.66
C VAL A 400 -3.74 3.85 10.25
N ARG A 401 -4.62 3.44 11.16
CA ARG A 401 -6.07 3.39 10.95
C ARG A 401 -6.80 4.15 12.03
N VAL A 402 -7.74 4.99 11.62
CA VAL A 402 -8.60 5.78 12.51
C VAL A 402 -9.99 5.15 12.51
N GLY A 403 -10.42 4.70 13.68
CA GLY A 403 -11.75 4.13 13.91
C GLY A 403 -12.73 5.25 14.25
N ARG A 404 -13.89 5.26 13.58
CA ARG A 404 -14.98 6.21 13.84
C ARG A 404 -16.26 5.49 14.24
N SER A 405 -16.97 6.05 15.20
CA SER A 405 -18.32 5.63 15.59
C SER A 405 -19.35 5.91 14.48
N GLU A 406 -20.59 5.44 14.65
CA GLU A 406 -21.70 5.77 13.74
C GLU A 406 -21.96 7.29 13.63
N ALA A 407 -21.66 8.05 14.69
CA ALA A 407 -21.77 9.50 14.69
C ALA A 407 -20.59 10.21 14.01
N GLY A 408 -19.56 9.46 13.58
CA GLY A 408 -18.34 10.01 12.97
C GLY A 408 -17.23 10.40 13.97
N GLU A 409 -17.49 10.29 15.27
CA GLU A 409 -16.51 10.59 16.33
C GLU A 409 -15.38 9.54 16.37
N VAL A 410 -14.15 9.98 16.63
CA VAL A 410 -12.99 9.07 16.76
C VAL A 410 -13.15 8.21 18.01
N VAL A 411 -13.04 6.89 17.84
CA VAL A 411 -13.10 5.92 18.95
C VAL A 411 -11.77 5.25 19.22
N GLY A 412 -10.87 5.21 18.23
CA GLY A 412 -9.51 4.71 18.43
C GLY A 412 -8.61 4.95 17.24
N VAL A 413 -7.30 4.98 17.50
CA VAL A 413 -6.26 5.09 16.48
C VAL A 413 -5.32 3.92 16.64
N VAL A 414 -5.18 3.12 15.57
CA VAL A 414 -4.46 1.85 15.57
C VAL A 414 -3.29 1.92 14.62
N VAL A 415 -2.14 1.42 15.05
CA VAL A 415 -0.99 1.13 14.21
C VAL A 415 -0.85 -0.38 14.13
N LEU A 416 -0.89 -0.92 12.91
CA LEU A 416 -0.55 -2.33 12.70
C LEU A 416 0.96 -2.43 12.68
N VAL A 417 1.51 -3.25 13.58
CA VAL A 417 2.95 -3.50 13.66
C VAL A 417 3.35 -4.77 12.92
N GLU A 418 2.38 -5.62 12.62
CA GLU A 418 2.51 -6.78 11.73
C GLU A 418 1.63 -6.62 10.48
N GLY A 419 1.79 -7.53 9.53
CA GLY A 419 0.91 -7.63 8.37
C GLY A 419 -0.57 -7.78 8.79
N MET A 420 -1.50 -7.17 8.04
CA MET A 420 -2.93 -7.31 8.31
C MET A 420 -3.36 -8.78 8.12
N PRO A 421 -3.85 -9.47 9.16
CA PRO A 421 -4.25 -10.86 9.01
C PRO A 421 -5.65 -10.98 8.39
N GLU A 422 -5.95 -12.17 7.89
CA GLU A 422 -7.27 -12.56 7.40
C GLU A 422 -8.08 -13.26 8.49
N LEU A 423 -9.39 -13.04 8.53
CA LEU A 423 -10.29 -13.80 9.40
C LEU A 423 -10.49 -15.20 8.83
N LEU A 424 -10.28 -16.20 9.67
CA LEU A 424 -10.66 -17.56 9.33
C LEU A 424 -12.17 -17.75 9.57
N PRO A 425 -12.85 -18.58 8.76
CA PRO A 425 -14.23 -18.93 9.02
C PRO A 425 -14.40 -19.47 10.44
N GLU A 426 -15.56 -19.19 11.05
CA GLU A 426 -15.96 -19.89 12.26
C GLU A 426 -15.90 -21.39 11.96
N SER A 427 -15.22 -22.15 12.84
CA SER A 427 -15.23 -23.60 12.71
C SER A 427 -16.68 -24.03 12.83
N THR A 428 -17.27 -24.56 11.75
CA THR A 428 -18.49 -25.35 11.87
C THR A 428 -18.10 -26.55 12.71
N ALA A 429 -18.37 -26.47 14.01
CA ALA A 429 -18.42 -27.64 14.87
C ALA A 429 -19.61 -28.48 14.41
N ALA A 430 -19.41 -29.19 13.29
CA ALA A 430 -20.32 -30.18 12.74
C ALA A 430 -19.75 -31.55 13.09
N GLY A 431 -20.17 -32.05 14.26
CA GLY A 431 -20.36 -33.48 14.55
C GLY A 431 -19.12 -34.36 14.67
N ALA A 432 -18.66 -34.59 15.90
CA ALA A 432 -18.71 -35.89 16.59
C ALA A 432 -17.95 -35.81 17.91
#